data_AF-A0A953BLG3-F1
#
_entry.id   AF-A0A953BLG3-F1
#
_cell.length_a   1.000
_cell.length_b   1.000
_cell.length_c   1.000
_cell.angle_alpha   90.00
_cell.angle_beta   90.00
_cell.angle_gamma   90.00
#
_symmetry.space_group_name_H-M   'P 1'
#
loop_
_entity.id
_entity.type
_entity.pdbx_description
1 polymer ?
#
loop_
_entity_poly.entity_id
_entity_poly.type
_entity_poly.pdbx_seq_one_letter_code
_entity_poly.pdbx_strand_id
1 'polypeptide(L)'
;MRRTDFPSRWRSSGGSSGRLRGFTLLELLVVVSLLVLLLAVAVPSVNAIIRSTEEASARNQLDVALAAARSVAITSETGQDAAAVFFFTPGGKASIGVYRRAGELTDKDNDNKDTVRDVFVPAALQPFTLPSGWMVRGLAPVGALHDGGRNDSGWYEPIPGKREFEAGPSGRPWWNWVFPETGFYNPKVGDEVKDQPLGIAVRQTFMVRFEAGTGMIRSGERRLALVIDPSPSNAFRTQSPYRLFRFNRGEDVGVLVSQVLAARSSELDDDRKRELIGDRATDTVLARGVTEIALYREADLAAALGAGSLNRVTGSLYGSSGRGTMTPEFDVTLFGSFNAADVARRINEWFASDALDPRSASEAGAFVFTIDHASGRPTEVR
;
A
#
# COMPACT_ATOMS: atom_id res chain seq x y z
N MET A 1 65.23 78.77 39.83
CA MET A 1 66.01 78.03 40.86
C MET A 1 65.46 76.62 40.93
N ARG A 2 66.34 75.62 40.85
CA ARG A 2 66.18 74.15 40.99
C ARG A 2 65.34 73.35 39.97
N ARG A 3 66.13 72.63 39.16
CA ARG A 3 65.89 71.36 38.46
C ARG A 3 65.66 70.22 39.47
N THR A 4 64.69 69.35 39.22
CA THR A 4 64.69 67.97 39.71
C THR A 4 64.07 67.06 38.66
N ASP A 5 64.89 66.12 38.20
CA ASP A 5 64.59 65.09 37.22
C ASP A 5 63.54 64.10 37.76
N PHE A 6 62.60 63.68 36.91
CA PHE A 6 61.74 62.52 37.15
C PHE A 6 62.15 61.37 36.22
N PRO A 7 62.44 60.17 36.75
CA PRO A 7 62.82 59.03 35.94
C PRO A 7 61.61 58.31 35.36
N SER A 8 61.77 57.91 34.09
CA SER A 8 60.91 57.02 33.33
C SER A 8 61.03 55.58 33.80
N ARG A 9 59.91 54.92 34.13
CA ARG A 9 59.78 53.45 34.15
C ARG A 9 58.31 53.04 33.99
N TRP A 10 57.87 52.89 32.74
CA TRP A 10 56.69 52.10 32.43
C TRP A 10 57.10 50.63 32.40
N ARG A 11 56.64 49.88 33.41
CA ARG A 11 56.82 48.43 33.54
C ARG A 11 55.63 47.78 32.86
N SER A 12 55.88 47.05 31.77
CA SER A 12 54.92 46.17 31.13
C SER A 12 54.53 45.04 32.09
N SER A 13 53.31 45.08 32.62
CA SER A 13 52.69 43.93 33.26
C SER A 13 52.31 42.92 32.18
N GLY A 14 53.09 41.83 32.11
CA GLY A 14 52.86 40.72 31.20
C GLY A 14 51.47 40.09 31.40
N GLY A 15 50.79 39.85 30.28
CA GLY A 15 49.61 39.01 30.25
C GLY A 15 49.97 37.61 30.74
N SER A 16 49.20 37.11 31.69
CA SER A 16 49.21 35.71 32.06
C SER A 16 48.76 34.88 30.86
N SER A 17 49.71 34.26 30.17
CA SER A 17 49.44 33.19 29.23
C SER A 17 48.76 32.05 30.00
N GLY A 18 47.43 31.97 29.92
CA GLY A 18 46.69 30.80 30.36
C GLY A 18 47.26 29.59 29.61
N ARG A 19 47.90 28.67 30.35
CA ARG A 19 48.41 27.43 29.76
C ARG A 19 47.21 26.71 29.16
N LEU A 20 47.21 26.55 27.83
CA LEU A 20 46.33 25.60 27.16
C LEU A 20 46.68 24.22 27.72
N ARG A 21 45.87 23.74 28.67
CA ARG A 21 45.98 22.38 29.21
C ARG A 21 45.55 21.43 28.09
N GLY A 22 46.45 20.55 27.66
CA GLY A 22 46.12 19.47 26.74
C GLY A 22 45.24 18.43 27.45
N PHE A 23 44.25 17.89 26.74
CA PHE A 23 43.42 16.79 27.21
C PHE A 23 44.28 15.55 27.50
N THR A 24 44.07 14.94 28.65
CA THR A 24 44.73 13.67 29.00
C THR A 24 44.04 12.49 28.32
N LEU A 25 44.78 11.40 28.06
CA LEU A 25 44.22 10.16 27.52
C LEU A 25 43.11 9.58 28.42
N LEU A 26 43.24 9.77 29.74
CA LEU A 26 42.25 9.33 30.71
C LEU A 26 40.95 10.15 30.64
N GLU A 27 41.04 11.48 30.50
CA GLU A 27 39.87 12.33 30.26
C GLU A 27 39.15 11.94 28.96
N LEU A 28 39.89 11.66 27.88
CA LEU A 28 39.30 11.19 26.63
C LEU A 28 38.58 9.85 26.81
N LEU A 29 39.19 8.90 27.53
CA LEU A 29 38.60 7.59 27.80
C LEU A 29 37.30 7.71 28.61
N VAL A 30 37.29 8.55 29.65
CA VAL A 30 36.10 8.79 30.47
C VAL A 30 34.99 9.44 29.66
N VAL A 31 35.30 10.46 28.84
CA VAL A 31 34.31 11.13 27.99
C VAL A 31 33.71 10.18 26.97
N VAL A 32 34.53 9.37 26.28
CA VAL A 32 34.02 8.39 25.31
C VAL A 32 33.17 7.32 26.02
N SER A 33 33.57 6.86 27.20
CA SER A 33 32.81 5.88 27.98
C SER A 33 31.44 6.42 28.41
N LEU A 34 31.40 7.67 28.88
CA LEU A 34 30.14 8.35 29.22
C LEU A 34 29.27 8.57 27.98
N LEU A 35 29.86 8.91 26.84
CA LEU A 35 29.14 9.07 25.58
C LEU A 35 28.50 7.75 25.12
N VAL A 36 29.23 6.63 25.20
CA VAL A 36 28.69 5.29 24.89
C VAL A 36 27.54 4.93 25.83
N LEU A 37 27.66 5.21 27.14
CA LEU A 37 26.61 4.97 28.12
C LEU A 37 25.34 5.78 27.80
N LEU A 38 25.51 7.07 27.44
CA LEU A 38 24.39 7.94 27.07
C LEU A 38 23.71 7.47 25.79
N LEU A 39 24.48 7.09 24.76
CA LEU A 39 23.92 6.56 23.51
C LEU A 39 23.15 5.24 23.74
N ALA A 40 23.63 4.37 24.61
CA ALA A 40 22.97 3.11 24.92
C ALA A 40 21.54 3.29 25.47
N VAL A 41 21.27 4.36 26.21
CA VAL A 41 19.94 4.68 26.74
C VAL A 41 19.13 5.58 25.78
N ALA A 42 19.80 6.51 25.09
CA ALA A 42 19.13 7.47 24.21
C ALA A 42 18.56 6.81 22.93
N VAL A 43 19.32 5.93 22.27
CA VAL A 43 18.92 5.28 21.01
C VAL A 43 17.61 4.49 21.12
N PRO A 44 17.41 3.58 22.09
CA PRO A 44 16.14 2.85 22.20
C PRO A 44 14.95 3.77 22.46
N SER A 45 15.14 4.85 23.24
CA SER A 45 14.07 5.83 23.51
C SER A 45 13.66 6.59 22.25
N VAL A 46 14.62 7.01 21.42
CA VAL A 46 14.32 7.72 20.17
C VAL A 46 13.58 6.80 19.19
N ASN A 47 14.00 5.53 19.08
CA ASN A 47 13.31 4.55 18.23
C ASN A 47 11.87 4.30 18.67
N ALA A 48 11.61 4.24 19.98
CA ALA A 48 10.25 4.08 20.50
C ALA A 48 9.37 5.30 20.17
N ILE A 49 9.91 6.52 20.30
CA ILE A 49 9.19 7.75 19.94
C ILE A 49 8.86 7.77 18.46
N ILE A 50 9.83 7.50 17.57
CA ILE A 50 9.61 7.47 16.12
C ILE A 50 8.49 6.47 15.77
N ARG A 51 8.57 5.24 16.30
CA ARG A 51 7.55 4.21 16.08
C ARG A 51 6.15 4.68 16.47
N SER A 52 6.01 5.31 17.64
CA SER A 52 4.71 5.84 18.10
C SER A 52 4.19 6.98 17.22
N THR A 53 5.08 7.84 16.72
CA THR A 53 4.69 8.96 15.84
C THR A 53 4.28 8.47 14.45
N GLU A 54 4.97 7.45 13.93
CA GLU A 54 4.62 6.82 12.66
C GLU A 54 3.31 6.06 12.78
N GLU A 55 3.09 5.34 13.88
CA GLU A 55 1.81 4.69 14.16
C GLU A 55 0.65 5.69 14.19
N ALA A 56 0.78 6.75 14.98
CA ALA A 56 -0.24 7.79 15.07
C ALA A 56 -0.50 8.45 13.70
N SER A 57 0.56 8.67 12.92
CA SER A 57 0.47 9.19 11.56
C SER A 57 -0.25 8.22 10.62
N ALA A 58 0.08 6.92 10.66
CA ALA A 58 -0.54 5.90 9.83
C ALA A 58 -2.04 5.76 10.11
N ARG A 59 -2.43 5.71 11.39
CA ARG A 59 -3.84 5.70 11.83
C ARG A 59 -4.56 6.96 11.35
N ASN A 60 -3.99 8.13 11.59
CA ASN A 60 -4.60 9.40 11.19
C ASN A 60 -4.77 9.51 9.66
N GLN A 61 -3.79 9.07 8.87
CA GLN A 61 -3.90 9.10 7.41
C GLN A 61 -4.97 8.15 6.89
N LEU A 62 -5.11 6.97 7.50
CA LEU A 62 -6.18 6.03 7.19
C LEU A 62 -7.56 6.65 7.47
N ASP A 63 -7.73 7.24 8.67
CA ASP A 63 -8.96 7.92 9.07
C ASP A 63 -9.34 9.06 8.12
N VAL A 64 -8.37 9.92 7.79
CA VAL A 64 -8.58 11.05 6.89
C VAL A 64 -8.92 10.56 5.48
N ALA A 65 -8.26 9.51 4.98
CA ALA A 65 -8.54 8.95 3.66
C ALA A 65 -9.96 8.36 3.56
N LEU A 66 -10.39 7.60 4.57
CA LEU A 66 -11.74 7.04 4.64
C LEU A 66 -12.79 8.16 4.76
N ALA A 67 -12.54 9.17 5.60
CA ALA A 67 -13.42 10.33 5.74
C ALA A 67 -13.52 11.14 4.43
N ALA A 68 -12.42 11.28 3.68
CA ALA A 68 -12.41 11.95 2.39
C ALA A 68 -13.23 11.18 1.35
N ALA A 69 -13.03 9.86 1.22
CA ALA A 69 -13.84 9.02 0.33
C ALA A 69 -15.33 9.06 0.68
N ARG A 70 -15.66 8.97 1.96
CA ARG A 70 -17.05 9.10 2.43
C ARG A 70 -17.64 10.47 2.10
N SER A 71 -16.87 11.54 2.27
CA SER A 71 -17.32 12.90 1.94
C SER A 71 -17.63 13.04 0.45
N VAL A 72 -16.79 12.48 -0.42
CA VAL A 72 -17.06 12.40 -1.87
C VAL A 72 -18.38 11.68 -2.12
N ALA A 73 -18.60 10.50 -1.51
CA ALA A 73 -19.86 9.75 -1.68
C ALA A 73 -21.10 10.56 -1.24
N ILE A 74 -21.06 11.23 -0.09
CA ILE A 74 -22.18 12.05 0.41
C ILE A 74 -22.53 13.18 -0.56
N THR A 75 -21.51 13.80 -1.17
CA THR A 75 -21.70 14.89 -2.14
C THR A 75 -22.02 14.40 -3.56
N SER A 76 -21.93 13.10 -3.81
CA SER A 76 -22.13 12.52 -5.14
C SER A 76 -23.60 12.24 -5.42
N GLU A 77 -23.97 12.35 -6.70
CA GLU A 77 -25.33 12.03 -7.16
C GLU A 77 -25.66 10.55 -6.99
N THR A 78 -26.95 10.22 -6.92
CA THR A 78 -27.42 8.83 -6.75
C THR A 78 -26.78 7.90 -7.78
N GLY A 79 -26.12 6.84 -7.28
CA GLY A 79 -25.44 5.84 -8.11
C GLY A 79 -23.97 6.15 -8.45
N GLN A 80 -23.43 7.29 -8.03
CA GLN A 80 -22.01 7.66 -8.15
C GLN A 80 -21.27 7.36 -6.84
N ASP A 81 -21.23 6.07 -6.47
CA ASP A 81 -20.55 5.63 -5.24
C ASP A 81 -19.09 6.11 -5.19
N ALA A 82 -18.54 6.29 -3.99
CA ALA A 82 -17.13 6.62 -3.82
C ALA A 82 -16.40 5.52 -3.05
N ALA A 83 -15.08 5.46 -3.19
CA ALA A 83 -14.27 4.45 -2.53
C ALA A 83 -12.91 4.99 -2.10
N ALA A 84 -12.44 4.50 -0.96
CA ALA A 84 -11.02 4.54 -0.60
C ALA A 84 -10.36 3.27 -1.14
N VAL A 85 -9.42 3.43 -2.06
CA VAL A 85 -8.72 2.31 -2.72
C VAL A 85 -7.28 2.29 -2.25
N PHE A 86 -6.77 1.09 -1.94
CA PHE A 86 -5.43 0.92 -1.38
C PHE A 86 -4.43 0.54 -2.47
N PHE A 87 -3.22 1.09 -2.38
CA PHE A 87 -2.16 0.90 -3.36
C PHE A 87 -0.85 0.63 -2.66
N PHE A 88 0.00 -0.14 -3.33
CA PHE A 88 1.37 -0.37 -2.95
C PHE A 88 2.27 -0.34 -4.19
N THR A 89 3.41 0.33 -4.06
CA THR A 89 4.48 0.33 -5.06
C THR A 89 5.68 -0.38 -4.46
N PRO A 90 6.21 -1.46 -5.09
CA PRO A 90 7.41 -2.14 -4.62
C PRO A 90 8.59 -1.17 -4.40
N GLY A 91 9.19 -1.24 -3.22
CA GLY A 91 10.27 -0.35 -2.78
C GLY A 91 9.78 1.03 -2.32
N GLY A 92 8.47 1.28 -2.40
CA GLY A 92 7.81 2.51 -2.02
C GLY A 92 7.00 2.38 -0.73
N LYS A 93 5.99 3.24 -0.60
CA LYS A 93 5.07 3.29 0.53
C LYS A 93 3.69 2.84 0.07
N ALA A 94 2.93 2.24 0.98
CA ALA A 94 1.51 2.06 0.77
C ALA A 94 0.79 3.42 0.73
N SER A 95 -0.26 3.52 -0.07
CA SER A 95 -1.05 4.74 -0.22
C SER A 95 -2.52 4.45 -0.42
N ILE A 96 -3.36 5.45 -0.19
CA ILE A 96 -4.82 5.37 -0.24
C ILE A 96 -5.30 6.48 -1.17
N GLY A 97 -5.90 6.09 -2.29
CA GLY A 97 -6.52 7.02 -3.23
C GLY A 97 -8.03 7.11 -3.02
N VAL A 98 -8.60 8.26 -3.34
CA VAL A 98 -10.05 8.49 -3.28
C VAL A 98 -10.61 8.49 -4.68
N TYR A 99 -11.58 7.60 -4.92
CA TYR A 99 -12.16 7.34 -6.23
C TYR A 99 -13.68 7.51 -6.20
N ARG A 100 -14.26 7.83 -7.36
CA ARG A 100 -15.71 7.84 -7.59
C ARG A 100 -16.05 6.93 -8.75
N ARG A 101 -17.21 6.28 -8.68
CA ARG A 101 -17.74 5.43 -9.75
C ARG A 101 -18.15 6.30 -10.94
N ALA A 102 -17.57 6.07 -12.11
CA ALA A 102 -17.90 6.77 -13.35
C ALA A 102 -18.95 6.05 -14.20
N GLY A 103 -19.05 4.72 -14.08
CA GLY A 103 -20.00 3.93 -14.85
C GLY A 103 -19.80 2.42 -14.69
N GLU A 104 -20.27 1.65 -15.67
CA GLU A 104 -20.13 0.19 -15.73
C GLU A 104 -19.51 -0.21 -17.08
N LEU A 105 -18.69 -1.26 -17.06
CA LEU A 105 -18.15 -1.90 -18.26
C LEU A 105 -18.61 -3.36 -18.29
N THR A 106 -19.09 -3.82 -19.45
CA THR A 106 -19.22 -5.25 -19.73
C THR A 106 -17.84 -5.78 -20.10
N ASP A 107 -17.23 -6.49 -19.16
CA ASP A 107 -15.90 -7.07 -19.24
C ASP A 107 -15.99 -8.60 -19.43
N LYS A 108 -14.84 -9.27 -19.46
CA LYS A 108 -14.75 -10.73 -19.45
C LYS A 108 -14.16 -11.23 -18.13
N ASP A 109 -14.66 -12.34 -17.60
CA ASP A 109 -13.96 -13.09 -16.55
C ASP A 109 -12.87 -14.01 -17.16
N ASN A 110 -12.18 -14.81 -16.35
CA ASN A 110 -11.11 -15.67 -16.86
C ASN A 110 -11.63 -16.88 -17.62
N ASP A 111 -12.91 -17.23 -17.43
CA ASP A 111 -13.64 -18.19 -18.25
C ASP A 111 -14.16 -17.58 -19.57
N ASN A 112 -13.82 -16.32 -19.86
CA ASN A 112 -14.27 -15.56 -21.04
C ASN A 112 -15.80 -15.34 -21.11
N LYS A 113 -16.48 -15.39 -19.97
CA LYS A 113 -17.91 -15.05 -19.84
C LYS A 113 -18.07 -13.56 -19.57
N ASP A 114 -19.21 -13.02 -20.00
CA ASP A 114 -19.52 -11.62 -19.75
C ASP A 114 -19.73 -11.36 -18.25
N THR A 115 -19.07 -10.34 -17.74
CA THR A 115 -19.22 -9.87 -16.37
C THR A 115 -19.31 -8.35 -16.34
N VAL A 116 -20.18 -7.81 -15.49
CA VAL A 116 -20.34 -6.35 -15.36
C VAL A 116 -19.51 -5.86 -14.20
N ARG A 117 -18.60 -4.92 -14.46
CA ARG A 117 -17.72 -4.32 -13.45
C ARG A 117 -17.96 -2.82 -13.34
N ASP A 118 -17.98 -2.30 -12.12
CA ASP A 118 -18.10 -0.87 -11.88
C ASP A 118 -16.76 -0.19 -12.16
N VAL A 119 -16.74 0.89 -12.95
CA VAL A 119 -15.52 1.63 -13.27
C VAL A 119 -15.38 2.82 -12.33
N PHE A 120 -14.23 2.93 -11.66
CA PHE A 120 -13.91 3.98 -10.70
C PHE A 120 -12.77 4.85 -11.21
N VAL A 121 -12.92 6.16 -11.12
CA VAL A 121 -11.93 7.16 -11.55
C VAL A 121 -11.49 8.02 -10.36
N PRO A 122 -10.25 8.57 -10.38
CA PRO A 122 -9.78 9.42 -9.30
C PRO A 122 -10.72 10.60 -9.04
N ALA A 123 -11.10 10.79 -7.77
CA ALA A 123 -11.88 11.93 -7.31
C ALA A 123 -11.03 12.98 -6.57
N ALA A 124 -9.87 12.57 -6.04
CA ALA A 124 -8.85 13.45 -5.46
C ALA A 124 -7.54 13.34 -6.25
N LEU A 125 -6.82 14.45 -6.37
CA LEU A 125 -5.58 14.53 -7.15
C LEU A 125 -4.37 13.89 -6.45
N GLN A 126 -4.37 13.79 -5.12
CA GLN A 126 -3.21 13.33 -4.37
C GLN A 126 -3.60 12.23 -3.37
N PRO A 127 -2.95 11.05 -3.43
CA PRO A 127 -3.25 9.95 -2.52
C PRO A 127 -2.63 10.21 -1.14
N PHE A 128 -3.28 9.68 -0.10
CA PHE A 128 -2.76 9.67 1.27
C PHE A 128 -1.67 8.61 1.38
N THR A 129 -0.47 8.96 1.85
CA THR A 129 0.70 8.05 1.81
C THR A 129 1.13 7.64 3.21
N LEU A 130 1.01 6.34 3.52
CA LEU A 130 1.38 5.75 4.80
C LEU A 130 2.87 5.97 5.14
N PRO A 131 3.24 6.06 6.43
CA PRO A 131 4.64 6.08 6.84
C PRO A 131 5.42 4.85 6.33
N SER A 132 6.75 4.96 6.29
CA SER A 132 7.57 3.87 5.73
C SER A 132 7.42 2.59 6.57
N GLY A 133 7.31 1.44 5.90
CA GLY A 133 7.15 0.14 6.56
C GLY A 133 5.73 -0.14 7.07
N TRP A 134 4.84 0.85 7.09
CA TRP A 134 3.42 0.65 7.38
C TRP A 134 2.67 0.22 6.13
N MET A 135 1.88 -0.83 6.29
CA MET A 135 1.11 -1.47 5.24
C MET A 135 -0.33 -1.65 5.68
N VAL A 136 -1.17 -2.02 4.71
CA VAL A 136 -2.58 -2.30 4.91
C VAL A 136 -2.96 -3.58 4.19
N ARG A 137 -3.78 -4.40 4.84
CA ARG A 137 -4.41 -5.57 4.23
C ARG A 137 -5.93 -5.48 4.38
N GLY A 138 -6.65 -6.06 3.43
CA GLY A 138 -8.11 -6.14 3.47
C GLY A 138 -8.55 -7.56 3.72
N LEU A 139 -9.60 -7.76 4.52
CA LEU A 139 -10.18 -9.07 4.69
C LEU A 139 -11.04 -9.40 3.47
N ALA A 140 -10.59 -10.35 2.66
CA ALA A 140 -11.37 -10.89 1.56
C ALA A 140 -12.61 -11.62 2.11
N PRO A 141 -13.82 -11.34 1.60
CA PRO A 141 -15.01 -12.08 1.99
C PRO A 141 -14.85 -13.59 1.73
N VAL A 142 -15.49 -14.41 2.54
CA VAL A 142 -15.45 -15.87 2.38
C VAL A 142 -15.93 -16.26 0.97
N GLY A 143 -15.11 -17.03 0.25
CA GLY A 143 -15.38 -17.44 -1.14
C GLY A 143 -15.26 -16.30 -2.17
N ALA A 144 -14.59 -15.19 -1.83
CA ALA A 144 -14.25 -14.13 -2.77
C ALA A 144 -12.98 -14.42 -3.59
N LEU A 145 -12.14 -15.34 -3.12
CA LEU A 145 -10.88 -15.72 -3.76
C LEU A 145 -11.04 -17.00 -4.57
N HIS A 146 -10.19 -17.14 -5.58
CA HIS A 146 -10.19 -18.28 -6.48
C HIS A 146 -9.76 -19.56 -5.75
N ASP A 147 -10.54 -20.63 -5.86
CA ASP A 147 -10.35 -21.88 -5.09
C ASP A 147 -9.53 -22.97 -5.80
N GLY A 148 -8.85 -22.60 -6.90
CA GLY A 148 -7.87 -23.45 -7.57
C GLY A 148 -8.48 -24.59 -8.39
N GLY A 149 -9.76 -24.51 -8.78
CA GLY A 149 -10.28 -25.38 -9.83
C GLY A 149 -11.80 -25.51 -10.02
N ARG A 150 -12.67 -24.78 -9.31
CA ARG A 150 -14.12 -24.94 -9.51
C ARG A 150 -14.92 -23.65 -9.64
N ASN A 151 -14.47 -22.54 -9.07
CA ASN A 151 -15.13 -21.26 -9.25
C ASN A 151 -14.09 -20.16 -9.48
N ASP A 152 -14.11 -19.58 -10.66
CA ASP A 152 -13.41 -18.34 -10.92
C ASP A 152 -14.14 -17.18 -10.23
N SER A 153 -13.55 -16.67 -9.15
CA SER A 153 -14.08 -15.50 -8.44
C SER A 153 -13.62 -14.19 -9.07
N GLY A 154 -12.69 -14.23 -10.03
CA GLY A 154 -12.18 -13.08 -10.74
C GLY A 154 -11.30 -12.13 -9.92
N TRP A 155 -10.85 -12.49 -8.71
CA TRP A 155 -10.16 -11.55 -7.80
C TRP A 155 -9.15 -12.24 -6.88
N TYR A 156 -7.93 -11.68 -6.76
CA TYR A 156 -6.77 -12.30 -6.10
C TYR A 156 -6.55 -13.73 -6.59
N GLU A 157 -6.37 -13.82 -7.90
CA GLU A 157 -6.20 -15.09 -8.57
C GLU A 157 -4.77 -15.60 -8.43
N PRO A 158 -4.60 -16.89 -8.08
CA PRO A 158 -3.28 -17.48 -8.02
C PRO A 158 -2.64 -17.45 -9.40
N ILE A 159 -1.38 -17.04 -9.44
CA ILE A 159 -0.54 -17.19 -10.64
C ILE A 159 -0.54 -18.67 -11.03
N PRO A 160 -0.71 -19.03 -12.32
CA PRO A 160 -0.73 -20.42 -12.76
C PRO A 160 0.46 -21.23 -12.20
N GLY A 161 0.16 -22.27 -11.42
CA GLY A 161 1.17 -23.15 -10.79
C GLY A 161 1.64 -22.71 -9.40
N LYS A 162 1.16 -21.57 -8.87
CA LYS A 162 1.44 -21.09 -7.51
C LYS A 162 0.14 -20.86 -6.75
N ARG A 163 -0.07 -21.63 -5.69
CA ARG A 163 -1.20 -21.42 -4.77
C ARG A 163 -0.72 -20.54 -3.62
N GLU A 164 -1.03 -19.26 -3.70
CA GLU A 164 -0.77 -18.33 -2.61
C GLU A 164 -1.94 -18.32 -1.62
N PHE A 165 -3.16 -18.53 -2.12
CA PHE A 165 -4.36 -18.60 -1.29
C PHE A 165 -4.88 -20.05 -1.28
N GLU A 166 -5.12 -20.60 -0.08
CA GLU A 166 -5.69 -21.94 0.08
C GLU A 166 -7.11 -21.90 0.65
N ALA A 167 -7.91 -22.89 0.25
CA ALA A 167 -9.09 -23.29 1.00
C ALA A 167 -8.64 -23.78 2.37
N GLY A 168 -9.34 -23.41 3.43
CA GLY A 168 -8.90 -23.69 4.79
C GLY A 168 -8.87 -25.16 5.15
N PRO A 169 -8.37 -25.51 6.36
CA PRO A 169 -8.28 -26.89 6.81
C PRO A 169 -9.63 -27.56 6.56
N SER A 170 -9.61 -28.71 5.88
CA SER A 170 -10.77 -29.47 5.35
C SER A 170 -11.42 -28.99 4.04
N GLY A 171 -10.80 -28.09 3.27
CA GLY A 171 -11.32 -27.64 1.97
C GLY A 171 -12.54 -26.71 2.08
N ARG A 172 -12.73 -26.08 3.25
CA ARG A 172 -13.80 -25.10 3.48
C ARG A 172 -13.34 -23.71 3.06
N PRO A 173 -14.24 -22.85 2.56
CA PRO A 173 -13.88 -21.48 2.22
C PRO A 173 -13.41 -20.75 3.50
N TRP A 174 -12.20 -20.18 3.42
CA TRP A 174 -11.52 -19.49 4.52
C TRP A 174 -11.48 -17.99 4.25
N TRP A 175 -11.39 -17.19 5.32
CA TRP A 175 -11.07 -15.77 5.21
C TRP A 175 -9.59 -15.59 4.86
N ASN A 176 -9.29 -14.57 4.07
CA ASN A 176 -7.92 -14.30 3.61
C ASN A 176 -7.60 -12.82 3.68
N TRP A 177 -6.47 -12.47 4.28
CA TRP A 177 -5.96 -11.10 4.33
C TRP A 177 -5.14 -10.78 3.10
N VAL A 178 -5.76 -10.07 2.16
CA VAL A 178 -5.16 -9.73 0.87
C VAL A 178 -4.39 -8.41 0.94
N PHE A 179 -3.31 -8.31 0.16
CA PHE A 179 -2.39 -7.18 0.13
C PHE A 179 -2.54 -6.39 -1.17
N PRO A 180 -2.39 -5.06 -1.22
CA PRO A 180 -2.48 -4.32 -2.48
C PRO A 180 -1.37 -4.75 -3.46
N GLU A 181 -1.74 -5.38 -4.57
CA GLU A 181 -0.82 -5.88 -5.59
C GLU A 181 -0.73 -4.93 -6.79
N THR A 182 -0.88 -3.63 -6.52
CA THR A 182 -1.09 -2.61 -7.55
C THR A 182 0.17 -2.22 -8.31
N GLY A 183 1.35 -2.38 -7.70
CA GLY A 183 2.64 -2.00 -8.28
C GLY A 183 3.40 -3.15 -8.93
N PHE A 184 2.82 -4.36 -8.94
CA PHE A 184 3.42 -5.55 -9.54
C PHE A 184 2.86 -5.76 -10.94
N TYR A 185 3.44 -5.09 -11.93
CA TYR A 185 3.01 -5.19 -13.32
C TYR A 185 4.16 -4.91 -14.29
N ASN A 186 3.94 -5.16 -15.58
CA ASN A 186 4.93 -4.87 -16.60
C ASN A 186 4.67 -3.50 -17.26
N PRO A 187 5.49 -2.45 -17.00
CA PRO A 187 5.25 -1.13 -17.55
C PRO A 187 5.45 -1.04 -19.07
N LYS A 188 5.87 -2.11 -19.74
CA LYS A 188 6.13 -2.11 -21.20
C LYS A 188 4.93 -2.49 -22.05
N VAL A 189 3.88 -3.05 -21.45
CA VAL A 189 2.67 -3.53 -22.14
C VAL A 189 1.46 -2.74 -21.66
N GLY A 190 0.42 -2.70 -22.48
CA GLY A 190 -0.86 -2.06 -22.11
C GLY A 190 -1.95 -3.05 -21.75
N ASP A 191 -1.81 -4.31 -22.19
CA ASP A 191 -2.64 -5.46 -21.84
C ASP A 191 -1.73 -6.54 -21.23
N GLU A 192 -1.88 -6.78 -19.94
CA GLU A 192 -1.01 -7.69 -19.17
C GLU A 192 -1.14 -9.16 -19.61
N VAL A 193 -2.22 -9.55 -20.29
CA VAL A 193 -2.47 -10.95 -20.69
C VAL A 193 -2.12 -11.19 -22.14
N LYS A 194 -2.54 -10.29 -23.04
CA LYS A 194 -2.34 -10.43 -24.48
C LYS A 194 -0.85 -10.40 -24.85
N ASP A 195 -0.08 -9.57 -24.16
CA ASP A 195 1.33 -9.35 -24.49
C ASP A 195 2.30 -10.21 -23.66
N GLN A 196 1.81 -10.95 -22.64
CA GLN A 196 2.60 -11.83 -21.76
C GLN A 196 1.86 -13.17 -21.48
N PRO A 197 2.13 -14.24 -22.25
CA PRO A 197 1.43 -15.52 -22.11
C PRO A 197 1.78 -16.34 -20.84
N LEU A 198 2.75 -15.90 -20.03
CA LEU A 198 3.33 -16.67 -18.91
C LEU A 198 3.36 -15.85 -17.62
N GLY A 199 2.25 -15.79 -16.90
CA GLY A 199 2.21 -15.30 -15.50
C GLY A 199 1.48 -13.98 -15.34
N ILE A 200 0.15 -14.07 -15.36
CA ILE A 200 -0.82 -12.98 -15.34
C ILE A 200 -0.73 -12.24 -13.99
N ALA A 201 -0.01 -11.12 -13.95
CA ALA A 201 -0.11 -10.16 -12.87
C ALA A 201 -1.09 -9.07 -13.28
N VAL A 202 -2.39 -9.39 -13.27
CA VAL A 202 -3.40 -8.33 -13.28
C VAL A 202 -3.28 -7.57 -11.97
N ARG A 203 -3.25 -6.24 -12.06
CA ARG A 203 -3.08 -5.39 -10.88
C ARG A 203 -4.33 -5.55 -10.02
N GLN A 204 -4.17 -5.98 -8.78
CA GLN A 204 -5.30 -6.30 -7.90
C GLN A 204 -5.19 -5.58 -6.56
N THR A 205 -6.33 -5.19 -6.00
CA THR A 205 -6.41 -4.52 -4.71
C THR A 205 -7.77 -4.72 -4.03
N PHE A 206 -7.98 -4.12 -2.88
CA PHE A 206 -9.26 -3.97 -2.20
C PHE A 206 -9.60 -2.50 -2.01
N MET A 207 -10.86 -2.23 -1.66
CA MET A 207 -11.35 -0.89 -1.39
C MET A 207 -12.41 -0.88 -0.28
N VAL A 208 -12.58 0.26 0.39
CA VAL A 208 -13.76 0.53 1.22
C VAL A 208 -14.72 1.38 0.39
N ARG A 209 -15.89 0.82 0.06
CA ARG A 209 -16.88 1.45 -0.82
C ARG A 209 -18.00 2.10 0.01
N PHE A 210 -18.32 3.33 -0.34
CA PHE A 210 -19.38 4.14 0.25
C PHE A 210 -20.48 4.40 -0.79
N GLU A 211 -21.73 4.20 -0.38
CA GLU A 211 -22.92 4.48 -1.17
C GLU A 211 -23.09 5.99 -1.38
N ALA A 212 -23.40 6.38 -2.62
CA ALA A 212 -23.67 7.77 -2.97
C ALA A 212 -24.86 8.35 -2.20
N GLY A 213 -24.77 9.64 -1.83
CA GLY A 213 -25.81 10.37 -1.10
C GLY A 213 -25.91 10.03 0.39
N THR A 214 -25.65 8.79 0.81
CA THR A 214 -25.73 8.37 2.22
C THR A 214 -24.36 8.33 2.90
N GLY A 215 -23.30 8.00 2.16
CA GLY A 215 -21.98 7.74 2.72
C GLY A 215 -21.93 6.50 3.62
N MET A 216 -22.95 5.63 3.55
CA MET A 216 -22.95 4.34 4.25
C MET A 216 -22.01 3.37 3.53
N ILE A 217 -21.44 2.43 4.25
CA ILE A 217 -20.62 1.40 3.62
C ILE A 217 -21.53 0.49 2.80
N ARG A 218 -21.13 0.22 1.56
CA ARG A 218 -21.80 -0.79 0.75
C ARG A 218 -21.33 -2.19 1.14
N SER A 219 -21.78 -2.66 2.30
CA SER A 219 -21.47 -4.00 2.78
C SER A 219 -22.17 -5.07 1.92
N GLY A 220 -21.51 -6.20 1.69
CA GLY A 220 -22.09 -7.33 0.93
C GLY A 220 -22.09 -7.22 -0.59
N GLU A 221 -21.60 -6.11 -1.17
CA GLU A 221 -21.40 -5.99 -2.62
C GLU A 221 -20.43 -7.06 -3.11
N ARG A 222 -20.87 -7.86 -4.09
CA ARG A 222 -20.06 -8.94 -4.69
C ARG A 222 -19.46 -8.52 -6.01
N ARG A 223 -19.94 -7.43 -6.61
CA ARG A 223 -19.46 -6.93 -7.89
C ARG A 223 -18.03 -6.40 -7.77
N LEU A 224 -17.19 -6.80 -8.73
CA LEU A 224 -15.84 -6.30 -8.87
C LEU A 224 -15.84 -4.88 -9.47
N ALA A 225 -14.80 -4.14 -9.15
CA ALA A 225 -14.61 -2.77 -9.62
C ALA A 225 -13.29 -2.65 -10.38
N LEU A 226 -13.30 -1.84 -11.44
CA LEU A 226 -12.15 -1.47 -12.24
C LEU A 226 -11.72 -0.07 -11.82
N VAL A 227 -10.62 0.02 -11.08
CA VAL A 227 -10.09 1.29 -10.59
C VAL A 227 -9.06 1.79 -11.59
N ILE A 228 -9.32 2.94 -12.20
CA ILE A 228 -8.43 3.53 -13.20
C ILE A 228 -7.26 4.21 -12.49
N ASP A 229 -6.10 3.55 -12.53
CA ASP A 229 -4.84 4.04 -11.97
C ASP A 229 -3.77 4.00 -13.07
N PRO A 230 -3.65 5.07 -13.89
CA PRO A 230 -2.82 5.04 -15.08
C PRO A 230 -1.34 4.79 -14.78
N SER A 231 -0.73 3.85 -15.48
CA SER A 231 0.71 3.63 -15.39
C SER A 231 1.49 4.87 -15.84
N PRO A 232 2.54 5.30 -15.13
CA PRO A 232 3.38 6.42 -15.57
C PRO A 232 4.19 6.09 -16.84
N SER A 233 4.25 4.83 -17.26
CA SER A 233 5.02 4.41 -18.43
C SER A 233 4.48 4.98 -19.73
N ASN A 234 5.40 5.27 -20.66
CA ASN A 234 5.08 5.68 -22.02
C ASN A 234 5.36 4.58 -23.07
N ALA A 235 5.86 3.41 -22.65
CA ALA A 235 6.37 2.38 -23.55
C ALA A 235 5.30 1.83 -24.51
N PHE A 236 4.13 1.47 -24.00
CA PHE A 236 3.02 0.92 -24.79
C PHE A 236 2.12 2.00 -25.41
N ARG A 237 2.25 3.26 -24.96
CA ARG A 237 1.36 4.38 -25.34
C ARG A 237 1.54 4.90 -26.77
N THR A 238 2.41 4.29 -27.56
CA THR A 238 2.65 4.63 -28.97
C THR A 238 1.75 3.85 -29.92
N GLN A 239 1.13 2.76 -29.44
CA GLN A 239 0.29 1.88 -30.23
C GLN A 239 -1.20 2.17 -30.04
N SER A 240 -2.04 1.75 -30.98
CA SER A 240 -3.50 1.79 -30.83
C SER A 240 -3.96 0.66 -29.88
N PRO A 241 -4.92 0.89 -28.97
CA PRO A 241 -5.73 2.11 -28.79
C PRO A 241 -5.09 3.18 -27.88
N TYR A 242 -4.02 2.85 -27.15
CA TYR A 242 -3.38 3.71 -26.13
C TYR A 242 -2.86 5.07 -26.63
N ARG A 243 -2.51 5.19 -27.92
CA ARG A 243 -2.08 6.46 -28.51
C ARG A 243 -3.22 7.48 -28.57
N LEU A 244 -4.45 7.01 -28.73
CA LEU A 244 -5.64 7.86 -28.87
C LEU A 244 -6.23 8.23 -27.50
N PHE A 245 -6.17 7.31 -26.53
CA PHE A 245 -6.68 7.50 -25.17
C PHE A 245 -5.53 7.44 -24.15
N ARG A 246 -4.97 8.61 -23.81
CA ARG A 246 -3.79 8.72 -22.93
C ARG A 246 -4.15 9.18 -21.53
N PHE A 247 -4.47 8.23 -20.66
CA PHE A 247 -4.82 8.53 -19.26
C PHE A 247 -3.68 9.10 -18.41
N ASN A 248 -2.42 9.02 -18.85
CA ASN A 248 -1.26 9.52 -18.11
C ASN A 248 -0.86 10.97 -18.43
N ARG A 249 -1.56 11.63 -19.36
CA ARG A 249 -1.40 13.07 -19.60
C ARG A 249 -2.41 13.79 -18.72
N GLY A 250 -2.09 14.99 -18.23
CA GLY A 250 -2.91 15.78 -17.30
C GLY A 250 -4.29 16.24 -17.81
N GLU A 251 -4.89 15.49 -18.74
CA GLU A 251 -6.31 15.46 -19.03
C GLU A 251 -7.05 14.83 -17.84
N ASP A 252 -8.30 15.24 -17.63
CA ASP A 252 -9.16 14.66 -16.61
C ASP A 252 -9.45 13.20 -17.00
N VAL A 253 -8.82 12.26 -16.27
CA VAL A 253 -8.99 10.82 -16.44
C VAL A 253 -10.48 10.43 -16.46
N GLY A 254 -11.31 11.10 -15.65
CA GLY A 254 -12.74 10.87 -15.62
C GLY A 254 -13.45 11.20 -16.93
N VAL A 255 -13.03 12.26 -17.62
CA VAL A 255 -13.58 12.64 -18.93
C VAL A 255 -13.23 11.62 -19.99
N LEU A 256 -11.95 11.18 -20.05
CA LEU A 256 -11.52 10.17 -21.01
C LEU A 256 -12.21 8.83 -20.79
N VAL A 257 -12.34 8.39 -19.54
CA VAL A 257 -13.06 7.16 -19.20
C VAL A 257 -14.53 7.28 -19.59
N SER A 258 -15.17 8.43 -19.35
CA SER A 258 -16.55 8.67 -19.77
C SER A 258 -16.71 8.59 -21.30
N GLN A 259 -15.73 9.10 -22.06
CA GLN A 259 -15.71 8.98 -23.52
C GLN A 259 -15.56 7.52 -23.97
N VAL A 260 -14.67 6.74 -23.34
CA VAL A 260 -14.48 5.32 -23.64
C VAL A 260 -15.75 4.52 -23.36
N LEU A 261 -16.40 4.76 -22.22
CA LEU A 261 -17.64 4.09 -21.84
C LEU A 261 -18.78 4.43 -22.81
N ALA A 262 -18.93 5.71 -23.18
CA ALA A 262 -19.97 6.20 -24.08
C ALA A 262 -19.73 5.93 -25.57
N ALA A 263 -18.51 5.56 -25.97
CA ALA A 263 -18.15 5.31 -27.36
C ALA A 263 -19.02 4.20 -27.97
N ARG A 264 -19.47 4.40 -29.21
CA ARG A 264 -20.24 3.38 -29.93
C ARG A 264 -19.32 2.27 -30.42
N SER A 265 -19.84 1.05 -30.60
CA SER A 265 -19.05 -0.09 -31.09
C SER A 265 -18.41 0.14 -32.46
N SER A 266 -18.94 1.08 -33.27
CA SER A 266 -18.33 1.50 -34.54
C SER A 266 -17.10 2.40 -34.39
N GLU A 267 -16.96 3.07 -33.24
CA GLU A 267 -15.85 3.97 -32.90
C GLU A 267 -14.80 3.24 -32.06
N LEU A 268 -15.28 2.44 -31.10
CA LEU A 268 -14.47 1.65 -30.19
C LEU A 268 -15.24 0.36 -29.85
N ASP A 269 -14.82 -0.75 -30.43
CA ASP A 269 -15.40 -2.06 -30.12
C ASP A 269 -15.13 -2.48 -28.66
N ASP A 270 -15.88 -3.47 -28.18
CA ASP A 270 -15.81 -3.87 -26.77
C ASP A 270 -14.44 -4.45 -26.39
N ASP A 271 -13.74 -5.08 -27.34
CA ASP A 271 -12.38 -5.61 -27.12
C ASP A 271 -11.40 -4.46 -26.85
N ARG A 272 -11.46 -3.39 -27.66
CA ARG A 272 -10.64 -2.19 -27.47
C ARG A 272 -11.03 -1.40 -26.22
N LYS A 273 -12.30 -1.40 -25.82
CA LYS A 273 -12.70 -0.85 -24.52
C LYS A 273 -12.02 -1.61 -23.38
N ARG A 274 -12.02 -2.95 -23.43
CA ARG A 274 -11.36 -3.80 -22.43
C ARG A 274 -9.84 -3.63 -22.43
N GLU A 275 -9.21 -3.46 -23.60
CA GLU A 275 -7.78 -3.13 -23.68
C GLU A 275 -7.43 -1.79 -22.99
N LEU A 276 -8.36 -0.82 -22.95
CA LEU A 276 -8.12 0.48 -22.33
C LEU A 276 -8.43 0.50 -20.83
N ILE A 277 -9.59 -0.04 -20.43
CA ILE A 277 -10.15 0.14 -19.08
C ILE A 277 -10.68 -1.16 -18.46
N GLY A 278 -10.44 -2.32 -19.09
CA GLY A 278 -10.81 -3.64 -18.55
C GLY A 278 -9.82 -4.16 -17.52
N ASP A 279 -10.08 -5.34 -16.96
CA ASP A 279 -9.26 -5.94 -15.90
C ASP A 279 -7.83 -6.32 -16.29
N ARG A 280 -7.60 -6.55 -17.58
CA ARG A 280 -6.29 -6.82 -18.18
C ARG A 280 -5.51 -5.56 -18.53
N ALA A 281 -6.16 -4.40 -18.55
CA ALA A 281 -5.51 -3.16 -18.92
C ALA A 281 -4.52 -2.73 -17.83
N THR A 282 -3.28 -2.43 -18.23
CA THR A 282 -2.20 -2.00 -17.31
C THR A 282 -2.56 -0.70 -16.57
N ASP A 283 -3.44 0.14 -17.15
CA ASP A 283 -3.94 1.37 -16.54
C ASP A 283 -5.10 1.15 -15.54
N THR A 284 -5.47 -0.10 -15.30
CA THR A 284 -6.59 -0.49 -14.43
C THR A 284 -6.12 -1.41 -13.33
N VAL A 285 -6.75 -1.28 -12.17
CA VAL A 285 -6.55 -2.13 -10.99
C VAL A 285 -7.89 -2.74 -10.62
N LEU A 286 -7.93 -4.07 -10.56
CA LEU A 286 -9.12 -4.80 -10.19
C LEU A 286 -9.30 -4.81 -8.68
N ALA A 287 -10.44 -4.31 -8.21
CA ALA A 287 -10.73 -4.12 -6.81
C ALA A 287 -12.04 -4.78 -6.38
N ARG A 288 -12.15 -5.06 -5.08
CA ARG A 288 -13.40 -5.46 -4.44
C ARG A 288 -13.59 -4.73 -3.11
N GLY A 289 -14.85 -4.47 -2.77
CA GLY A 289 -15.23 -3.92 -1.48
C GLY A 289 -14.90 -4.87 -0.32
N VAL A 290 -14.27 -4.34 0.72
CA VAL A 290 -14.04 -5.02 2.01
C VAL A 290 -14.60 -4.20 3.17
N THR A 291 -14.96 -4.86 4.26
CA THR A 291 -15.49 -4.22 5.48
C THR A 291 -14.50 -4.24 6.64
N GLU A 292 -13.41 -4.99 6.50
CA GLU A 292 -12.36 -5.09 7.51
C GLU A 292 -11.00 -4.86 6.86
N ILE A 293 -10.18 -4.07 7.55
CA ILE A 293 -8.82 -3.75 7.14
C ILE A 293 -7.87 -3.89 8.33
N ALA A 294 -6.65 -4.31 8.07
CA ALA A 294 -5.59 -4.38 9.06
C ALA A 294 -4.50 -3.37 8.69
N LEU A 295 -4.17 -2.46 9.61
CA LEU A 295 -3.03 -1.55 9.51
C LEU A 295 -1.90 -2.12 10.36
N TYR A 296 -0.72 -2.32 9.78
CA TYR A 296 0.35 -3.03 10.47
C TYR A 296 1.73 -2.63 9.96
N ARG A 297 2.77 -2.95 10.72
CA ARG A 297 4.15 -2.87 10.22
C ARG A 297 4.56 -4.17 9.55
N GLU A 298 5.01 -4.06 8.31
CA GLU A 298 5.41 -5.22 7.50
C GLU A 298 6.57 -5.99 8.14
N ALA A 299 7.50 -5.29 8.80
CA ALA A 299 8.63 -5.91 9.50
C ALA A 299 8.20 -6.75 10.71
N ASP A 300 7.14 -6.34 11.43
CA ASP A 300 6.66 -7.07 12.60
C ASP A 300 5.91 -8.33 12.16
N LEU A 301 5.07 -8.22 11.11
CA LEU A 301 4.46 -9.39 10.46
C LEU A 301 5.56 -10.36 10.00
N ALA A 302 6.56 -9.88 9.26
CA ALA A 302 7.65 -10.72 8.78
C ALA A 302 8.38 -11.46 9.93
N ALA A 303 8.70 -10.75 11.01
CA ALA A 303 9.31 -11.36 12.19
C ALA A 303 8.41 -12.41 12.86
N ALA A 304 7.11 -12.14 13.00
CA ALA A 304 6.14 -13.06 13.57
C ALA A 304 5.96 -14.34 12.72
N LEU A 305 6.06 -14.20 11.40
CA LEU A 305 6.04 -15.33 10.47
C LEU A 305 7.37 -16.09 10.44
N GLY A 306 8.43 -15.59 11.08
CA GLY A 306 9.76 -16.21 11.12
C GLY A 306 10.67 -15.86 9.93
N ALA A 307 10.37 -14.79 9.18
CA ALA A 307 11.28 -14.26 8.18
C ALA A 307 12.44 -13.50 8.85
N GLY A 308 13.67 -13.67 8.31
CA GLY A 308 14.85 -12.97 8.83
C GLY A 308 14.92 -11.48 8.47
N SER A 309 14.25 -11.09 7.39
CA SER A 309 14.13 -9.70 6.93
C SER A 309 13.02 -9.57 5.89
N LEU A 310 12.73 -8.34 5.46
CA LEU A 310 11.92 -8.08 4.26
C LEU A 310 12.73 -8.26 2.99
N ASN A 311 12.05 -8.43 1.85
CA ASN A 311 12.71 -8.38 0.55
C ASN A 311 13.33 -6.99 0.35
N ARG A 312 14.60 -6.96 -0.06
CA ARG A 312 15.38 -5.71 -0.15
C ARG A 312 14.94 -4.79 -1.30
N VAL A 313 14.30 -5.35 -2.32
CA VAL A 313 13.85 -4.60 -3.50
C VAL A 313 12.45 -4.05 -3.24
N THR A 314 11.54 -4.88 -2.77
CA THR A 314 10.14 -4.49 -2.59
C THR A 314 9.89 -3.83 -1.24
N GLY A 315 10.71 -4.09 -0.22
CA GLY A 315 10.44 -3.65 1.15
C GLY A 315 9.23 -4.36 1.77
N SER A 316 8.90 -5.57 1.30
CA SER A 316 7.75 -6.35 1.76
C SER A 316 8.04 -7.86 1.79
N LEU A 317 7.05 -8.65 2.19
CA LEU A 317 7.07 -10.11 2.05
C LEU A 317 6.95 -10.59 0.59
N TYR A 318 6.59 -9.69 -0.33
CA TYR A 318 6.52 -9.99 -1.76
C TYR A 318 7.89 -9.86 -2.43
N GLY A 319 8.15 -10.73 -3.40
CA GLY A 319 9.38 -10.75 -4.18
C GLY A 319 9.35 -9.86 -5.40
N SER A 320 10.51 -9.71 -6.03
CA SER A 320 10.64 -9.15 -7.37
C SER A 320 11.08 -10.27 -8.32
N SER A 321 10.24 -10.70 -9.25
CA SER A 321 10.66 -11.69 -10.25
C SER A 321 11.81 -11.13 -11.12
N GLY A 322 12.90 -11.89 -11.23
CA GLY A 322 14.19 -11.45 -11.77
C GLY A 322 14.29 -11.22 -13.28
N ARG A 323 13.22 -10.82 -13.98
CA ARG A 323 13.21 -10.60 -15.44
C ARG A 323 12.59 -9.26 -15.89
N GLY A 324 12.62 -8.25 -15.02
CA GLY A 324 12.07 -6.92 -15.33
C GLY A 324 10.54 -6.87 -15.39
N THR A 325 9.88 -7.94 -14.97
CA THR A 325 8.46 -8.00 -14.62
C THR A 325 8.41 -8.18 -13.11
N MET A 326 7.60 -7.40 -12.40
CA MET A 326 7.32 -7.64 -10.98
C MET A 326 6.00 -8.39 -10.94
N THR A 327 6.05 -9.68 -10.60
CA THR A 327 4.85 -10.46 -10.31
C THR A 327 4.58 -10.38 -8.80
N PRO A 328 3.32 -10.27 -8.38
CA PRO A 328 2.97 -10.27 -6.97
C PRO A 328 3.08 -11.72 -6.47
N GLU A 329 4.28 -12.09 -6.03
CA GLU A 329 4.53 -13.41 -5.45
C GLU A 329 5.18 -13.27 -4.08
N PHE A 330 4.83 -14.15 -3.14
CA PHE A 330 5.58 -14.20 -1.88
C PHE A 330 7.04 -14.56 -2.13
N ASP A 331 7.95 -13.79 -1.53
CA ASP A 331 9.37 -14.13 -1.51
C ASP A 331 9.62 -15.24 -0.49
N VAL A 332 9.37 -16.47 -0.91
CA VAL A 332 9.58 -17.67 -0.10
C VAL A 332 11.03 -17.84 0.35
N THR A 333 12.00 -17.15 -0.29
CA THR A 333 13.41 -17.22 0.11
C THR A 333 13.71 -16.47 1.42
N LEU A 334 12.80 -15.58 1.84
CA LEU A 334 12.85 -14.95 3.16
C LEU A 334 12.57 -15.95 4.29
N PHE A 335 11.97 -17.09 3.93
CA PHE A 335 11.55 -18.14 4.84
C PHE A 335 12.41 -19.39 4.61
N GLY A 336 12.65 -20.16 5.67
CA GLY A 336 13.52 -21.35 5.58
C GLY A 336 12.93 -22.44 4.67
N SER A 337 11.73 -22.93 5.00
CA SER A 337 11.09 -24.07 4.31
C SER A 337 9.62 -23.85 3.98
N PHE A 338 9.12 -22.63 4.07
CA PHE A 338 7.71 -22.32 3.77
C PHE A 338 7.49 -22.16 2.28
N ASN A 339 6.35 -22.67 1.81
CA ASN A 339 5.82 -22.32 0.49
C ASN A 339 4.90 -21.09 0.59
N ALA A 340 4.41 -20.60 -0.56
CA ALA A 340 3.54 -19.43 -0.62
C ALA A 340 2.23 -19.60 0.18
N ALA A 341 1.62 -20.79 0.12
CA ALA A 341 0.40 -21.11 0.88
C ALA A 341 0.63 -21.10 2.39
N ASP A 342 1.77 -21.60 2.86
CA ASP A 342 2.16 -21.55 4.27
C ASP A 342 2.31 -20.12 4.79
N VAL A 343 2.87 -19.23 3.96
CA VAL A 343 2.99 -17.80 4.27
C VAL A 343 1.60 -17.18 4.41
N ALA A 344 0.71 -17.36 3.43
CA ALA A 344 -0.65 -16.81 3.50
C ALA A 344 -1.46 -17.36 4.68
N ARG A 345 -1.39 -18.67 4.94
CA ARG A 345 -2.04 -19.29 6.09
C ARG A 345 -1.55 -18.67 7.40
N ARG A 346 -0.25 -18.48 7.56
CA ARG A 346 0.32 -17.87 8.76
C ARG A 346 -0.02 -16.38 8.89
N ILE A 347 -0.13 -15.64 7.78
CA ILE A 347 -0.64 -14.27 7.78
C ILE A 347 -2.07 -14.25 8.32
N ASN A 348 -2.93 -15.16 7.83
CA ASN A 348 -4.29 -15.29 8.31
C ASN A 348 -4.34 -15.67 9.79
N GLU A 349 -3.49 -16.61 10.22
CA GLU A 349 -3.35 -16.99 11.62
C GLU A 349 -2.87 -15.80 12.47
N TRP A 350 -1.94 -14.98 12.00
CA TRP A 350 -1.43 -13.84 12.76
C TRP A 350 -2.54 -12.82 13.07
N PHE A 351 -3.26 -12.38 12.04
CA PHE A 351 -4.40 -11.47 12.20
C PHE A 351 -5.62 -12.13 12.86
N ALA A 352 -5.73 -13.46 12.83
CA ALA A 352 -6.76 -14.19 13.56
C ALA A 352 -6.38 -14.46 15.03
N SER A 353 -5.09 -14.56 15.35
CA SER A 353 -4.55 -14.92 16.67
C SER A 353 -4.54 -13.78 17.67
N ASP A 354 -4.91 -12.57 17.23
CA ASP A 354 -5.41 -11.51 18.13
C ASP A 354 -6.76 -11.87 18.76
N ALA A 355 -7.42 -12.93 18.32
CA ALA A 355 -8.48 -13.58 19.07
C ALA A 355 -7.88 -14.34 20.27
N LEU A 356 -7.53 -13.59 21.33
CA LEU A 356 -7.89 -13.84 22.74
C LEU A 356 -7.23 -12.87 23.75
N ASP A 357 -6.25 -12.04 23.37
CA ASP A 357 -5.70 -11.01 24.29
C ASP A 357 -5.36 -9.67 23.55
N PRO A 358 -6.10 -8.58 23.85
CA PRO A 358 -5.92 -7.26 23.23
C PRO A 358 -4.56 -6.58 23.54
N ARG A 359 -3.84 -7.03 24.59
CA ARG A 359 -2.51 -6.49 24.91
C ARG A 359 -1.44 -7.00 23.95
N SER A 360 -1.58 -8.22 23.44
CA SER A 360 -0.67 -8.82 22.47
C SER A 360 -0.77 -8.19 21.07
N ALA A 361 -1.95 -7.74 20.64
CA ALA A 361 -2.16 -7.10 19.33
C ALA A 361 -1.39 -5.78 19.19
N SER A 362 -1.50 -4.92 20.22
CA SER A 362 -0.75 -3.67 20.31
C SER A 362 0.75 -3.89 20.50
N GLU A 363 1.16 -4.97 21.17
CA GLU A 363 2.57 -5.38 21.28
C GLU A 363 3.12 -5.97 19.97
N ALA A 364 2.26 -6.58 19.15
CA ALA A 364 2.59 -7.17 17.84
C ALA A 364 2.60 -6.15 16.69
N GLY A 365 2.10 -4.92 16.90
CA GLY A 365 2.18 -3.83 15.92
C GLY A 365 1.19 -3.92 14.75
N ALA A 366 0.05 -4.58 14.97
CA ALA A 366 -1.08 -4.64 14.03
C ALA A 366 -2.37 -4.14 14.68
N PHE A 367 -3.19 -3.47 13.88
CA PHE A 367 -4.49 -2.94 14.27
C PHE A 367 -5.52 -3.35 13.25
N VAL A 368 -6.46 -4.18 13.68
CA VAL A 368 -7.59 -4.62 12.86
C VAL A 368 -8.75 -3.67 13.07
N PHE A 369 -9.29 -3.13 11.98
CA PHE A 369 -10.44 -2.24 11.99
C PHE A 369 -11.60 -2.90 11.27
N THR A 370 -12.75 -2.98 11.95
CA THR A 370 -14.04 -3.14 11.27
C THR A 370 -14.55 -1.75 10.94
N ILE A 371 -14.89 -1.52 9.68
CA ILE A 371 -15.45 -0.22 9.29
C ILE A 371 -16.95 -0.24 9.63
N ASP A 372 -17.38 0.69 10.49
CA ASP A 372 -18.77 0.76 10.95
C ASP A 372 -19.72 1.14 9.82
N HIS A 373 -20.79 0.36 9.65
CA HIS A 373 -21.69 0.46 8.49
C HIS A 373 -22.34 1.85 8.32
N ALA A 374 -22.71 2.50 9.42
CA ALA A 374 -23.46 3.75 9.40
C ALA A 374 -22.55 5.00 9.36
N SER A 375 -21.48 4.98 10.15
CA SER A 375 -20.56 6.10 10.27
C SER A 375 -19.42 6.07 9.25
N GLY A 376 -19.14 4.90 8.66
CA GLY A 376 -18.01 4.69 7.75
C GLY A 376 -16.65 4.88 8.44
N ARG A 377 -16.63 4.97 9.77
CA ARG A 377 -15.40 5.13 10.55
C ARG A 377 -14.79 3.77 10.87
N PRO A 378 -13.47 3.62 10.77
CA PRO A 378 -12.81 2.43 11.27
C PRO A 378 -13.02 2.36 12.79
N THR A 379 -13.52 1.23 13.26
CA THR A 379 -13.61 0.89 14.68
C THR A 379 -12.66 -0.26 14.92
N GLU A 380 -11.69 -0.06 15.80
CA GLU A 380 -10.70 -1.09 16.15
C GLU A 380 -11.42 -2.30 16.76
N VAL A 381 -11.17 -3.49 16.20
CA VAL A 381 -11.65 -4.75 16.73
C VAL A 381 -10.89 -4.99 18.03
N ARG A 382 -11.61 -4.96 19.15
CA ARG A 382 -11.02 -5.07 20.49
C ARG A 382 -10.58 -6.48 20.81
#